data_AF-A0A1B8XW27-F1
#
_entry.id   AF-A0A1B8XW27-F1
#
_cell.length_a   1.000
_cell.length_b   1.000
_cell.length_c   1.000
_cell.angle_alpha   90.00
_cell.angle_beta   90.00
_cell.angle_gamma   90.00
#
_symmetry.space_group_name_H-M   'P 1'
#
loop_
_entity.id
_entity.type
_entity.pdbx_description
1 polymer ?
#
loop_
_entity_poly.entity_id
_entity_poly.type
_entity_poly.pdbx_seq_one_letter_code
_entity_poly.pdbx_strand_id
1 'polypeptide(L)'
;CDKDFGNSMWIYVLLGNLLRGIGEAPIQPLGISYIDDYASEDNTAFYIGCVQTSAVIGPIFGFLLGSLCAKLFVDIGSVNLDSVTITPADAQWVGAWWLGYLIAGGIIVLATIPFWFLPKEQPRVETGKTPSTPSEQSRFILEEQKEATTEQDGVHLLNMAKDFLPSVKDLFGNPVYFLYLCGSVFQYNSLIGMVTYKPKYIEQQYGQTSSKTNFLIGLINIPAVALGIFSGGVIMKRFRINILGAAKLLLGPSLLGYLVLLSLFAMGCKNSSVAGLTVSYQGSAQISYQENEVSECNVGCKCPQTHWDPVCGENGLTYYSACFAGCRVSNGTGKRA
;
A
#
# COMPACT_ATOMS: atom_id res chain seq x y z
N CYS A 1 -19.97 23.05 -26.02
CA CYS A 1 -19.73 23.50 -24.63
C CYS A 1 -20.44 22.52 -23.71
N ASP A 2 -19.87 21.34 -23.53
CA ASP A 2 -20.33 20.46 -22.48
C ASP A 2 -19.83 21.04 -21.16
N LYS A 3 -20.78 21.44 -20.32
CA LYS A 3 -20.49 21.69 -18.92
C LYS A 3 -20.17 20.32 -18.33
N ASP A 4 -18.88 20.03 -18.22
CA ASP A 4 -18.38 19.05 -17.27
C ASP A 4 -18.87 19.50 -15.89
N PHE A 5 -20.05 19.02 -15.49
CA PHE A 5 -20.34 18.82 -14.08
C PHE A 5 -19.36 17.73 -13.65
N GLY A 6 -18.14 18.14 -13.32
CA GLY A 6 -17.16 17.31 -12.65
C GLY A 6 -17.82 16.85 -11.36
N ASN A 7 -18.48 15.71 -11.44
CA ASN A 7 -19.16 15.12 -10.30
C ASN A 7 -18.02 14.75 -9.35
N SER A 8 -17.87 15.52 -8.27
CA SER A 8 -16.76 15.39 -7.32
C SER A 8 -16.89 14.13 -6.46
N MET A 9 -17.26 12.99 -7.05
CA MET A 9 -17.40 11.69 -6.39
C MET A 9 -16.09 11.25 -5.72
N TRP A 10 -14.94 11.72 -6.21
CA TRP A 10 -13.64 11.51 -5.56
C TRP A 10 -13.58 12.05 -4.12
N ILE A 11 -14.38 13.08 -3.78
CA ILE A 11 -14.46 13.63 -2.42
C ILE A 11 -15.00 12.59 -1.44
N TYR A 12 -15.98 11.76 -1.84
CA TYR A 12 -16.48 10.69 -0.97
C TYR A 12 -15.42 9.63 -0.69
N VAL A 13 -14.63 9.27 -1.72
CA VAL A 13 -13.51 8.35 -1.57
C VAL A 13 -12.42 8.95 -0.66
N LEU A 14 -12.14 10.25 -0.80
CA LEU A 14 -11.20 10.97 0.08
C LEU A 14 -11.68 10.95 1.53
N LEU A 15 -12.93 11.34 1.77
CA LEU A 15 -13.52 11.40 3.11
C LEU A 15 -13.55 10.01 3.77
N GLY A 16 -13.88 8.97 3.01
CA GLY A 16 -13.84 7.59 3.47
C GLY A 16 -12.43 7.16 3.89
N ASN A 17 -11.41 7.50 3.10
CA ASN A 17 -10.01 7.20 3.45
C ASN A 17 -9.51 8.02 4.64
N LEU A 18 -9.97 9.26 4.80
CA LEU A 18 -9.67 10.08 5.98
C LEU A 18 -10.25 9.44 7.24
N LEU A 19 -11.52 9.04 7.20
CA LEU A 19 -12.18 8.37 8.33
C LEU A 19 -11.50 7.04 8.67
N ARG A 20 -11.12 6.27 7.65
CA ARG A 20 -10.31 5.06 7.81
C ARG A 20 -8.99 5.34 8.52
N GLY A 21 -8.29 6.41 8.14
CA GLY A 21 -7.04 6.82 8.76
C GLY A 21 -7.19 7.21 10.24
N ILE A 22 -8.26 7.94 10.58
CA ILE A 22 -8.57 8.30 11.98
C ILE A 22 -8.80 7.04 12.83
N GLY A 23 -9.54 6.06 12.30
CA GLY A 23 -9.79 4.80 13.01
C GLY A 23 -8.56 3.89 13.14
N GLU A 24 -7.65 3.93 12.17
CA GLU A 24 -6.43 3.10 12.17
C GLU A 24 -5.31 3.69 13.04
N ALA A 25 -5.21 5.02 13.14
CA ALA A 25 -4.14 5.73 13.85
C ALA A 25 -3.83 5.22 15.28
N PRO A 26 -4.83 4.94 16.15
CA PRO A 26 -4.55 4.52 17.52
C PRO A 26 -4.19 3.03 17.66
N ILE A 27 -4.47 2.19 16.65
CA ILE A 27 -4.37 0.72 16.79
C ILE A 27 -2.95 0.28 17.14
N GLN A 28 -1.96 0.78 16.40
CA GLN A 28 -0.58 0.35 16.55
C GLN A 28 0.10 0.96 17.78
N PRO A 29 0.01 2.27 18.07
CA PRO A 29 0.56 2.85 19.29
C PRO A 29 -0.04 2.25 20.56
N LEU A 30 -1.38 2.20 20.67
CA LEU A 30 -2.05 1.68 21.86
C LEU A 30 -1.83 0.17 22.02
N GLY A 31 -1.85 -0.57 20.92
CA GLY A 31 -1.61 -2.02 20.94
C GLY A 31 -0.21 -2.38 21.42
N ILE A 32 0.82 -1.65 20.99
CA ILE A 32 2.20 -1.89 21.43
C ILE A 32 2.37 -1.49 22.90
N SER A 33 1.88 -0.32 23.32
CA SER A 33 1.94 0.11 24.72
C SER A 33 1.23 -0.88 25.64
N TYR A 34 0.06 -1.38 25.25
CA TYR A 34 -0.65 -2.41 26.01
C TYR A 34 0.18 -3.70 26.17
N ILE A 35 0.90 -4.13 25.13
CA ILE A 35 1.72 -5.34 25.24
C ILE A 35 2.93 -5.08 26.14
N ASP A 36 3.54 -3.91 26.05
CA ASP A 36 4.69 -3.51 26.86
C ASP A 36 4.33 -3.45 28.36
N ASP A 37 3.16 -2.92 28.69
CA ASP A 37 2.70 -2.75 30.08
C ASP A 37 2.31 -4.06 30.78
N TYR A 38 1.87 -5.08 30.02
CA TYR A 38 1.30 -6.31 30.58
C TYR A 38 2.15 -7.57 30.31
N ALA A 39 3.14 -7.51 29.42
CA ALA A 39 4.05 -8.63 29.18
C ALA A 39 5.27 -8.57 30.10
N SER A 40 5.75 -9.74 30.52
CA SER A 40 7.06 -9.85 31.18
C SER A 40 8.19 -9.44 30.23
N GLU A 41 9.20 -8.71 30.71
CA GLU A 41 10.34 -8.18 29.93
C GLU A 41 10.98 -9.19 28.97
N ASP A 42 11.07 -10.47 29.35
CA ASP A 42 11.65 -11.55 28.52
C ASP A 42 10.76 -11.97 27.32
N ASN A 43 9.46 -11.71 27.40
CA ASN A 43 8.46 -12.14 26.41
C ASN A 43 7.89 -10.97 25.57
N THR A 44 8.06 -9.72 26.01
CA THR A 44 7.56 -8.53 25.32
C THR A 44 8.02 -8.48 23.86
N ALA A 45 9.32 -8.68 23.61
CA ALA A 45 9.87 -8.70 22.25
C ALA A 45 9.27 -9.80 21.36
N PHE A 46 8.92 -10.96 21.94
CA PHE A 46 8.28 -12.05 21.21
C PHE A 46 6.82 -11.71 20.85
N TYR A 47 6.05 -11.16 21.78
CA TYR A 47 4.67 -10.76 21.53
C TYR A 47 4.56 -9.61 20.52
N ILE A 48 5.44 -8.60 20.61
CA ILE A 48 5.55 -7.54 19.60
C ILE A 48 5.86 -8.16 18.22
N GLY A 49 6.77 -9.13 18.16
CA GLY A 49 7.08 -9.86 16.93
C GLY A 49 5.86 -10.59 16.33
N CYS A 50 5.02 -11.22 17.16
CA CYS A 50 3.78 -11.87 16.74
C CYS A 50 2.76 -10.87 16.17
N VAL A 51 2.58 -9.72 16.82
CA VAL A 51 1.66 -8.66 16.35
C VAL A 51 2.13 -8.07 15.02
N GLN A 52 3.42 -7.75 14.91
CA GLN A 52 4.01 -7.24 13.66
C GLN A 52 3.91 -8.27 12.52
N THR A 53 4.13 -9.56 12.81
CA THR A 53 3.95 -10.62 11.80
C THR A 53 2.49 -10.72 11.35
N SER A 54 1.53 -10.60 12.29
CA SER A 54 0.10 -10.60 11.97
C SER A 54 -0.29 -9.41 11.09
N ALA A 55 0.32 -8.25 11.31
CA ALA A 55 0.13 -7.07 10.45
C ALA A 55 0.59 -7.32 9.00
N VAL A 56 1.65 -8.12 8.78
CA VAL A 56 2.15 -8.45 7.44
C VAL A 56 1.28 -9.48 6.71
N ILE A 57 0.54 -10.30 7.45
CA ILE A 57 -0.42 -11.26 6.88
C ILE A 57 -1.62 -10.53 6.25
N GLY A 58 -2.06 -9.40 6.83
CA GLY A 58 -3.18 -8.61 6.34
C GLY A 58 -3.10 -8.26 4.84
N PRO A 59 -1.98 -7.66 4.37
CA PRO A 59 -1.77 -7.37 2.96
C PRO A 59 -1.88 -8.59 2.03
N ILE A 60 -1.49 -9.80 2.46
CA ILE A 60 -1.64 -11.02 1.64
C ILE A 60 -3.12 -11.22 1.30
N PHE A 61 -3.98 -11.22 2.32
CA PHE A 61 -5.43 -11.37 2.14
C PHE A 61 -6.04 -10.18 1.39
N GLY A 62 -5.54 -8.97 1.61
CA GLY A 62 -5.96 -7.76 0.89
C GLY A 62 -5.71 -7.86 -0.62
N PHE A 63 -4.50 -8.28 -1.03
CA PHE A 63 -4.17 -8.47 -2.45
C PHE A 63 -4.95 -9.63 -3.08
N LEU A 64 -5.18 -10.72 -2.35
CA LEU A 64 -5.99 -11.84 -2.82
C LEU A 64 -7.46 -11.42 -3.00
N LEU A 65 -8.04 -10.72 -2.03
CA LEU A 65 -9.39 -10.17 -2.13
C LEU A 65 -9.51 -9.17 -3.28
N GLY A 66 -8.52 -8.28 -3.42
CA GLY A 66 -8.43 -7.33 -4.53
C GLY A 66 -8.31 -8.02 -5.88
N SER A 67 -7.59 -9.15 -5.97
CA SER A 67 -7.53 -9.97 -7.17
C SER A 67 -8.88 -10.56 -7.55
N LEU A 68 -9.66 -11.05 -6.57
CA LEU A 68 -11.01 -11.59 -6.79
C LEU A 68 -11.98 -10.49 -7.22
N CYS A 69 -11.98 -9.35 -6.54
CA CYS A 69 -12.80 -8.19 -6.89
C CYS A 69 -12.44 -7.68 -8.30
N ALA A 70 -11.16 -7.72 -8.68
CA ALA A 70 -10.71 -7.32 -10.00
C ALA A 70 -11.13 -8.27 -11.14
N LYS A 71 -11.54 -9.52 -10.85
CA LYS A 71 -12.11 -10.44 -11.86
C LYS A 71 -13.57 -10.15 -12.20
N LEU A 72 -14.25 -9.38 -11.36
CA LEU A 72 -15.64 -8.98 -11.56
C LEU A 72 -15.66 -7.60 -12.19
N PHE A 73 -16.47 -7.40 -13.22
CA PHE A 73 -16.64 -6.07 -13.82
C PHE A 73 -17.32 -5.15 -12.81
N VAL A 74 -16.97 -3.87 -12.80
CA VAL A 74 -17.45 -2.88 -11.81
C VAL A 74 -18.97 -2.81 -11.71
N ASP A 75 -19.65 -2.94 -12.83
CA ASP A 75 -21.10 -2.85 -13.01
C ASP A 75 -21.78 -4.23 -12.93
N ILE A 76 -21.59 -4.90 -11.78
CA ILE A 76 -22.15 -6.24 -11.53
C ILE A 76 -23.69 -6.17 -11.60
N GLY A 77 -24.27 -6.91 -12.56
CA GLY A 77 -25.73 -7.07 -12.68
C GLY A 77 -26.48 -5.94 -13.39
N SER A 78 -25.83 -4.83 -13.72
CA SER A 78 -26.41 -3.75 -14.54
C SER A 78 -26.06 -3.88 -16.02
N VAL A 79 -24.93 -4.52 -16.36
CA VAL A 79 -24.50 -4.76 -17.74
C VAL A 79 -24.44 -6.27 -18.02
N ASN A 80 -25.06 -6.70 -19.13
CA ASN A 80 -24.90 -8.07 -19.63
C ASN A 80 -23.57 -8.19 -20.37
N LEU A 81 -22.59 -8.86 -19.75
CA LEU A 81 -21.28 -9.14 -20.36
C LEU A 81 -21.41 -9.90 -21.69
N ASP A 82 -22.46 -10.71 -21.88
CA ASP A 82 -22.70 -11.41 -23.16
C ASP A 82 -23.08 -10.46 -24.31
N SER A 83 -23.55 -9.25 -23.99
CA SER A 83 -23.89 -8.21 -24.98
C SER A 83 -22.74 -7.26 -25.30
N VAL A 84 -21.66 -7.31 -24.53
CA VAL A 84 -20.51 -6.40 -24.64
C VAL A 84 -19.21 -7.21 -24.65
N THR A 85 -18.47 -7.17 -25.76
CA THR A 85 -17.20 -7.90 -25.92
C THR A 85 -16.02 -7.25 -25.19
N ILE A 86 -16.13 -7.02 -23.88
CA ILE A 86 -15.02 -6.55 -23.03
C ILE A 86 -14.49 -7.73 -22.21
N THR A 87 -13.18 -7.90 -22.22
CA THR A 87 -12.44 -8.92 -21.49
C THR A 87 -11.62 -8.30 -20.35
N PRO A 88 -11.24 -9.06 -19.32
CA PRO A 88 -10.38 -8.57 -18.23
C PRO A 88 -8.97 -8.11 -18.65
N ALA A 89 -8.59 -8.32 -19.91
CA ALA A 89 -7.34 -7.85 -20.49
C ALA A 89 -7.46 -6.47 -21.15
N ASP A 90 -8.69 -6.00 -21.41
CA ASP A 90 -8.91 -4.73 -22.07
C ASP A 90 -8.69 -3.56 -21.10
N ALA A 91 -8.16 -2.43 -21.60
CA ALA A 91 -7.86 -1.25 -20.80
C ALA A 91 -9.10 -0.62 -20.14
N GLN A 92 -10.28 -0.87 -20.71
CA GLN A 92 -11.57 -0.41 -20.20
C GLN A 92 -12.11 -1.28 -19.05
N TRP A 93 -11.48 -2.42 -18.76
CA TRP A 93 -11.89 -3.26 -17.66
C TRP A 93 -11.56 -2.62 -16.32
N VAL A 94 -12.61 -2.20 -15.60
CA VAL A 94 -12.49 -1.77 -14.21
C VAL A 94 -13.08 -2.85 -13.33
N GLY A 95 -12.27 -3.35 -12.40
CA GLY A 95 -12.70 -4.33 -11.40
C GLY A 95 -13.72 -3.76 -10.42
N ALA A 96 -14.54 -4.61 -9.80
CA ALA A 96 -15.48 -4.25 -8.75
C ALA A 96 -14.78 -3.89 -7.42
N TRP A 97 -13.98 -2.82 -7.43
CA TRP A 97 -13.15 -2.35 -6.32
C TRP A 97 -13.96 -2.03 -5.04
N TRP A 98 -15.19 -1.56 -5.20
CA TRP A 98 -16.09 -1.20 -4.09
C TRP A 98 -16.47 -2.41 -3.23
N LEU A 99 -16.51 -3.61 -3.82
CA LEU A 99 -16.85 -4.84 -3.12
C LEU A 99 -15.82 -5.18 -2.04
N GLY A 100 -14.54 -4.90 -2.30
CA GLY A 100 -13.46 -5.10 -1.35
C GLY A 100 -13.64 -4.28 -0.07
N TYR A 101 -14.09 -3.03 -0.18
CA TYR A 101 -14.38 -2.17 0.98
C TYR A 101 -15.52 -2.72 1.84
N LEU A 102 -16.58 -3.24 1.22
CA LEU A 102 -17.71 -3.81 1.95
C LEU A 102 -17.32 -5.09 2.71
N ILE A 103 -16.58 -5.98 2.06
CA ILE A 103 -16.11 -7.23 2.69
C ILE A 103 -15.14 -6.92 3.83
N ALA A 104 -14.15 -6.07 3.61
CA ALA A 104 -13.17 -5.69 4.63
C ALA A 104 -13.84 -4.96 5.81
N GLY A 105 -14.77 -4.04 5.53
CA GLY A 105 -15.55 -3.34 6.56
C GLY A 105 -16.38 -4.30 7.40
N GLY A 106 -17.04 -5.28 6.78
CA GLY A 106 -17.78 -6.33 7.48
C GLY A 106 -16.88 -7.17 8.39
N ILE A 107 -15.70 -7.58 7.91
CA ILE A 107 -14.72 -8.32 8.71
C ILE A 107 -14.25 -7.49 9.92
N ILE A 108 -13.98 -6.20 9.73
CA ILE A 108 -13.57 -5.30 10.82
C ILE A 108 -14.68 -5.19 11.88
N VAL A 109 -15.93 -5.01 11.47
CA VAL A 109 -17.08 -4.97 12.41
C VAL A 109 -17.23 -6.28 13.18
N LEU A 110 -17.04 -7.43 12.52
CA LEU A 110 -17.06 -8.72 13.21
C LEU A 110 -15.89 -8.88 14.17
N ALA A 111 -14.70 -8.39 13.80
CA ALA A 111 -13.50 -8.45 14.61
C ALA A 111 -13.54 -7.52 15.84
N THR A 112 -14.36 -6.47 15.85
CA THR A 112 -14.54 -5.59 17.01
C THR A 112 -15.49 -6.16 18.07
N ILE A 113 -16.39 -7.08 17.70
CA ILE A 113 -17.36 -7.68 18.63
C ILE A 113 -16.67 -8.32 19.85
N PRO A 114 -15.61 -9.14 19.71
CA PRO A 114 -14.88 -9.69 20.86
C PRO A 114 -14.32 -8.63 21.81
N PHE A 115 -13.90 -7.46 21.29
CA PHE A 115 -13.35 -6.39 22.12
C PHE A 115 -14.38 -5.75 23.06
N TRP A 116 -15.67 -5.82 22.74
CA TRP A 116 -16.73 -5.36 23.64
C TRP A 116 -16.88 -6.24 24.89
N PHE A 117 -16.37 -7.47 24.85
CA PHE A 117 -16.41 -8.40 25.97
C PHE A 117 -15.13 -8.36 26.83
N LEU A 118 -14.12 -7.56 26.46
CA LEU A 118 -12.95 -7.39 27.32
C LEU A 118 -13.32 -6.59 28.58
N PRO A 119 -12.83 -7.01 29.77
CA PRO A 119 -13.05 -6.26 31.01
C PRO A 119 -12.40 -4.88 30.91
N LYS A 120 -13.10 -3.86 31.42
CA LYS A 120 -12.68 -2.46 31.39
C LYS A 120 -11.33 -2.21 32.07
N GLU A 121 -10.98 -3.06 33.04
CA GLU A 121 -9.70 -3.06 33.73
C GLU A 121 -9.17 -4.49 33.78
N GLN A 122 -7.94 -4.70 33.30
CA GLN A 122 -7.24 -5.96 33.54
C GLN A 122 -6.52 -5.86 34.88
N PRO A 123 -6.63 -6.87 35.77
CA PRO A 123 -5.83 -6.90 36.98
C PRO A 123 -4.36 -6.91 36.59
N ARG A 124 -3.60 -5.88 36.98
CA ARG A 124 -2.15 -5.85 36.82
C ARG A 124 -1.59 -7.07 37.56
N VAL A 125 -0.87 -7.92 36.84
CA VAL A 125 -0.13 -9.01 37.47
C VAL A 125 1.01 -8.36 38.27
N GLU A 126 0.83 -8.23 39.59
CA GLU A 126 1.94 -8.03 40.51
C GLU A 126 2.86 -9.24 40.37
N THR A 127 3.82 -9.14 39.45
CA THR A 127 4.87 -10.14 39.32
C THR A 127 5.71 -10.03 40.59
N GLY A 128 5.54 -10.99 41.49
CA GLY A 128 6.19 -11.06 42.79
C GLY A 128 7.71 -10.99 42.70
N LYS A 129 8.25 -9.77 42.73
CA LYS A 129 9.65 -9.49 43.03
C LYS A 129 9.71 -8.94 44.46
N THR A 130 10.53 -9.62 45.27
CA THR A 130 10.97 -9.21 46.61
C THR A 130 11.34 -7.72 46.70
N PRO A 131 11.17 -7.07 47.86
CA PRO A 131 11.14 -5.61 48.03
C PRO A 131 12.52 -4.95 48.03
N SER A 132 13.31 -5.16 46.98
CA SER A 132 14.55 -4.43 46.76
C SER A 132 14.58 -3.91 45.34
N THR A 133 14.46 -2.58 45.24
CA THR A 133 14.43 -1.72 44.05
C THR A 133 13.19 -1.84 43.14
N PRO A 134 12.17 -0.98 43.33
CA PRO A 134 11.19 -0.71 42.29
C PRO A 134 11.88 0.04 41.14
N SER A 135 11.62 -0.35 39.88
CA SER A 135 11.99 0.48 38.73
C SER A 135 11.30 1.85 38.87
N GLU A 136 12.01 2.94 38.54
CA GLU A 136 11.52 4.33 38.69
C GLU A 136 10.14 4.55 38.04
N GLN A 137 9.88 3.82 36.96
CA GLN A 137 8.64 3.83 36.20
C GLN A 137 7.43 3.28 36.97
N SER A 138 7.65 2.26 37.81
CA SER A 138 6.59 1.67 38.66
C SER A 138 6.20 2.60 39.80
N ARG A 139 7.15 3.39 40.28
CA ARG A 139 6.97 4.34 41.39
C ARG A 139 6.19 5.57 40.94
N PHE A 140 6.43 6.03 39.71
CA PHE A 140 5.73 7.16 39.10
C PHE A 140 4.22 6.90 38.93
N ILE A 141 3.85 5.70 38.45
CA ILE A 141 2.45 5.33 38.22
C ILE A 141 1.67 5.10 39.53
N LEU A 142 2.33 4.56 40.57
CA LEU A 142 1.70 4.28 41.88
C LEU A 142 1.51 5.55 42.73
N GLU A 143 2.40 6.54 42.62
CA GLU A 143 2.19 7.86 43.24
C GLU A 143 1.06 8.63 42.53
N GLU A 144 0.99 8.60 41.18
CA GLU A 144 -0.09 9.26 40.42
C GLU A 144 -1.49 8.68 40.69
N GLN A 145 -1.62 7.36 40.87
CA GLN A 145 -2.92 6.72 41.05
C GLN A 145 -3.55 7.02 42.42
N LYS A 146 -2.76 7.41 43.42
CA LYS A 146 -3.26 7.84 44.74
C LYS A 146 -3.71 9.30 44.78
N GLU A 147 -3.24 10.13 43.86
CA GLU A 147 -3.66 11.54 43.74
C GLU A 147 -4.89 11.73 42.84
N ALA A 148 -5.21 10.74 41.99
CA ALA A 148 -6.30 10.77 40.99
C ALA A 148 -7.75 10.77 41.55
N THR A 149 -7.96 10.94 42.86
CA THR A 149 -9.32 11.00 43.43
C THR A 149 -9.93 12.40 43.53
N THR A 150 -9.25 13.47 43.11
CA THR A 150 -9.84 14.83 43.19
C THR A 150 -9.42 15.75 42.03
N GLU A 151 -10.36 16.07 41.13
CA GLU A 151 -10.42 17.28 40.27
C GLU A 151 -9.17 17.74 39.46
N GLN A 152 -8.34 16.84 38.90
CA GLN A 152 -7.08 17.26 38.23
C GLN A 152 -6.82 16.77 36.79
N ASP A 153 -7.84 16.38 36.02
CA ASP A 153 -7.63 15.83 34.67
C ASP A 153 -7.07 16.86 33.65
N GLY A 154 -7.50 18.14 33.74
CA GLY A 154 -7.06 19.20 32.83
C GLY A 154 -5.65 19.75 33.11
N VAL A 155 -5.20 19.68 34.37
CA VAL A 155 -3.87 20.14 34.79
C VAL A 155 -2.80 19.08 34.46
N HIS A 156 -3.17 17.80 34.54
CA HIS A 156 -2.31 16.66 34.20
C HIS A 156 -1.95 16.64 32.71
N LEU A 157 -2.92 16.82 31.81
CA LEU A 157 -2.69 16.83 30.36
C LEU A 157 -1.83 18.03 29.90
N LEU A 158 -1.98 19.17 30.57
CA LEU A 158 -1.21 20.38 30.29
C LEU A 158 0.25 20.27 30.78
N ASN A 159 0.46 19.63 31.92
CA ASN A 159 1.81 19.31 32.41
C ASN A 159 2.50 18.25 31.52
N MET A 160 1.77 17.20 31.12
CA MET A 160 2.29 16.20 30.18
C MET A 160 2.65 16.82 28.81
N ALA A 161 1.82 17.73 28.28
CA ALA A 161 2.12 18.45 27.05
C ALA A 161 3.33 19.40 27.17
N LYS A 162 3.53 19.97 28.36
CA LYS A 162 4.65 20.88 28.65
C LYS A 162 5.98 20.13 28.68
N ASP A 163 6.02 18.90 29.19
CA ASP A 163 7.22 18.06 29.23
C ASP A 163 7.43 17.30 27.92
N PHE A 164 6.37 17.07 27.14
CA PHE A 164 6.42 16.41 25.83
C PHE A 164 7.31 17.14 24.82
N LEU A 165 7.12 18.46 24.63
CA LEU A 165 7.88 19.24 23.63
C LEU A 165 9.40 19.25 23.89
N PRO A 166 9.89 19.46 25.12
CA PRO A 166 11.30 19.28 25.48
C PRO A 166 11.81 17.87 25.20
N SER A 167 11.09 16.82 25.62
CA SER A 167 11.52 15.43 25.38
C SER A 167 11.62 15.11 23.88
N VAL A 168 10.66 15.58 23.09
CA VAL A 168 10.71 15.45 21.62
C VAL A 168 11.94 16.17 21.08
N LYS A 169 12.19 17.41 21.53
CA LYS A 169 13.36 18.19 21.10
C LYS A 169 14.68 17.48 21.42
N ASP A 170 14.81 16.90 22.62
CA ASP A 170 16.00 16.17 23.03
C ASP A 170 16.20 14.90 22.21
N LEU A 171 15.10 14.20 21.90
CA LEU A 171 15.12 13.01 21.06
C LEU A 171 15.57 13.32 19.62
N PHE A 172 15.05 14.41 19.03
CA PHE A 172 15.50 14.90 17.72
C PHE A 172 16.91 15.51 17.76
N GLY A 173 17.37 15.97 18.91
CA GLY A 173 18.73 16.44 19.14
C GLY A 173 19.78 15.32 19.14
N ASN A 174 19.36 14.07 19.36
CA ASN A 174 20.24 12.92 19.27
C ASN A 174 20.51 12.57 17.78
N PRO A 175 21.74 12.74 17.27
CA PRO A 175 22.05 12.56 15.86
C PRO A 175 21.86 11.11 15.39
N VAL A 176 22.06 10.12 16.28
CA VAL A 176 21.88 8.70 15.94
C VAL A 176 20.40 8.39 15.74
N TYR A 177 19.54 8.87 16.65
CA TYR A 177 18.10 8.69 16.53
C TYR A 177 17.55 9.41 15.29
N PHE A 178 17.99 10.64 15.04
CA PHE A 178 17.57 11.39 13.86
C PHE A 178 17.93 10.67 12.56
N LEU A 179 19.17 10.18 12.44
CA LEU A 179 19.61 9.40 11.27
C LEU A 179 18.81 8.10 11.11
N TYR A 180 18.55 7.40 12.21
CA TYR A 180 17.71 6.20 12.22
C TYR A 180 16.29 6.50 11.75
N LEU A 181 15.69 7.60 12.22
CA LEU A 181 14.36 8.04 11.82
C LEU A 181 14.30 8.37 10.33
N CYS A 182 15.24 9.16 9.83
CA CYS A 182 15.36 9.47 8.40
C CYS A 182 15.48 8.20 7.56
N GLY A 183 16.36 7.26 7.95
CA GLY A 183 16.52 5.98 7.26
C GLY A 183 15.23 5.15 7.25
N SER A 184 14.53 5.10 8.39
CA SER A 184 13.27 4.37 8.52
C SER A 184 12.18 4.99 7.65
N VAL A 185 12.06 6.32 7.61
CA VAL A 185 11.11 7.03 6.75
C VAL A 185 11.36 6.69 5.27
N PHE A 186 12.61 6.72 4.80
CA PHE A 186 12.93 6.34 3.42
C PHE A 186 12.60 4.88 3.13
N GLN A 187 12.92 3.96 4.04
CA GLN A 187 12.63 2.53 3.88
C GLN A 187 11.12 2.26 3.80
N TYR A 188 10.32 2.83 4.72
CA TYR A 188 8.87 2.67 4.72
C TYR A 188 8.21 3.31 3.50
N ASN A 189 8.64 4.52 3.09
CA ASN A 189 8.13 5.16 1.87
C ASN A 189 8.45 4.32 0.62
N SER A 190 9.66 3.77 0.53
CA SER A 190 10.04 2.88 -0.57
C SER A 190 9.16 1.63 -0.62
N LEU A 191 8.89 1.00 0.53
CA LEU A 191 8.00 -0.16 0.63
C LEU A 191 6.58 0.18 0.18
N ILE A 192 5.99 1.26 0.72
CA ILE A 192 4.63 1.68 0.36
C ILE A 192 4.55 2.06 -1.12
N GLY A 193 5.54 2.79 -1.64
CA GLY A 193 5.62 3.14 -3.06
C GLY A 193 5.69 1.90 -3.95
N MET A 194 6.50 0.91 -3.59
CA MET A 194 6.58 -0.36 -4.32
C MET A 194 5.22 -1.07 -4.32
N VAL A 195 4.60 -1.25 -3.15
CA VAL A 195 3.32 -1.98 -3.02
C VAL A 195 2.18 -1.28 -3.78
N THR A 196 2.18 0.05 -3.80
CA THR A 196 1.12 0.86 -4.43
C THR A 196 1.24 0.90 -5.95
N TYR A 197 2.44 1.16 -6.49
CA TYR A 197 2.61 1.46 -7.90
C TYR A 197 3.07 0.26 -8.74
N LYS A 198 3.75 -0.73 -8.14
CA LYS A 198 4.22 -1.92 -8.87
C LYS A 198 3.09 -2.73 -9.53
N PRO A 199 1.91 -2.96 -8.90
CA PRO A 199 0.82 -3.64 -9.60
C PRO A 199 0.44 -2.90 -10.88
N LYS A 200 0.26 -1.57 -10.78
CA LYS A 200 -0.14 -0.76 -11.93
C LYS A 200 0.94 -0.72 -13.01
N TYR A 201 2.21 -0.64 -12.60
CA TYR A 201 3.33 -0.74 -13.52
C TYR A 201 3.31 -2.06 -14.29
N ILE A 202 3.07 -3.19 -13.62
CA ILE A 202 3.03 -4.50 -14.30
C ILE A 202 1.84 -4.60 -15.26
N GLU A 203 0.68 -4.06 -14.88
CA GLU A 203 -0.49 -3.99 -15.77
C GLU A 203 -0.18 -3.22 -17.05
N GLN A 204 0.39 -2.02 -16.93
CA GLN A 204 0.64 -1.13 -18.06
C GLN A 204 1.82 -1.59 -18.92
N GLN A 205 2.93 -2.00 -18.30
CA GLN A 205 4.16 -2.34 -19.02
C GLN A 205 4.12 -3.74 -19.63
N TYR A 206 3.47 -4.70 -18.98
CA TYR A 206 3.45 -6.11 -19.42
C TYR A 206 2.06 -6.58 -19.89
N GLY A 207 1.08 -5.67 -20.01
CA GLY A 207 -0.28 -5.98 -20.46
C GLY A 207 -0.97 -7.07 -19.63
N GLN A 208 -0.59 -7.21 -18.35
CA GLN A 208 -1.20 -8.21 -17.47
C GLN A 208 -2.50 -7.67 -16.89
N THR A 209 -3.48 -8.54 -16.69
CA THR A 209 -4.76 -8.15 -16.06
C THR A 209 -4.54 -7.76 -14.60
N SER A 210 -5.33 -6.79 -14.09
CA SER A 210 -5.24 -6.34 -12.69
C SER A 210 -5.42 -7.49 -11.70
N SER A 211 -6.31 -8.45 -12.00
CA SER A 211 -6.51 -9.63 -11.17
C SER A 211 -5.27 -10.52 -11.07
N LYS A 212 -4.64 -10.85 -12.22
CA LYS A 212 -3.46 -11.72 -12.25
C LYS A 212 -2.27 -11.06 -11.56
N THR A 213 -2.09 -9.76 -11.77
CA THR A 213 -1.03 -8.98 -11.13
C THR A 213 -1.21 -8.93 -9.60
N ASN A 214 -2.42 -8.60 -9.12
CA ASN A 214 -2.71 -8.57 -7.69
C ASN A 214 -2.53 -9.95 -7.04
N PHE A 215 -2.93 -11.03 -7.73
CA PHE A 215 -2.71 -12.39 -7.26
C PHE A 215 -1.22 -12.72 -7.09
N LEU A 216 -0.41 -12.40 -8.10
CA LEU A 216 1.03 -12.68 -8.10
C LEU A 216 1.73 -11.91 -6.98
N ILE A 217 1.38 -10.64 -6.78
CA ILE A 217 1.96 -9.80 -5.73
C ILE A 217 1.56 -10.31 -4.35
N GLY A 218 0.27 -10.62 -4.14
CA GLY A 218 -0.23 -11.15 -2.88
C GLY A 218 0.39 -12.51 -2.51
N LEU A 219 0.64 -13.39 -3.48
CA LEU A 219 1.13 -14.74 -3.22
C LEU A 219 2.67 -14.86 -3.16
N ILE A 220 3.40 -14.05 -3.94
CA ILE A 220 4.86 -14.17 -4.05
C ILE A 220 5.57 -13.05 -3.30
N ASN A 221 5.16 -11.80 -3.51
CA ASN A 221 5.92 -10.66 -3.02
C ASN A 221 5.73 -10.43 -1.52
N ILE A 222 4.47 -10.41 -1.05
CA ILE A 222 4.16 -10.14 0.37
C ILE A 222 4.67 -11.26 1.30
N PRO A 223 4.53 -12.57 0.99
CA PRO A 223 5.09 -13.60 1.83
C PRO A 223 6.62 -13.56 1.91
N ALA A 224 7.32 -13.14 0.85
CA ALA A 224 8.76 -12.93 0.90
C ALA A 224 9.14 -11.83 1.91
N VAL A 225 8.36 -10.74 1.99
CA VAL A 225 8.53 -9.70 3.01
C VAL A 225 8.28 -10.26 4.42
N ALA A 226 7.21 -11.03 4.61
CA ALA A 226 6.90 -11.68 5.89
C ALA A 226 8.02 -12.61 6.37
N LEU A 227 8.53 -13.46 5.46
CA LEU A 227 9.66 -14.35 5.73
C LEU A 227 10.94 -13.58 6.04
N GLY A 228 11.19 -12.44 5.38
CA GLY A 228 12.31 -11.55 5.67
C GLY A 228 12.25 -10.99 7.10
N ILE A 229 11.08 -10.47 7.51
CA ILE A 229 10.87 -9.91 8.86
C ILE A 229 11.00 -11.02 9.92
N PHE A 230 10.33 -12.16 9.70
CA PHE A 230 10.37 -13.28 10.64
C PHE A 230 11.77 -13.88 10.78
N SER A 231 12.45 -14.14 9.67
CA SER A 231 13.82 -14.67 9.68
C SER A 231 14.81 -13.69 10.32
N GLY A 232 14.66 -12.38 10.08
CA GLY A 232 15.44 -11.34 10.76
C GLY A 232 15.31 -11.41 12.28
N GLY A 233 14.07 -11.51 12.80
CA GLY A 233 13.82 -11.68 14.23
C GLY A 233 14.39 -12.97 14.81
N VAL A 234 14.25 -14.10 14.09
CA VAL A 234 14.83 -15.39 14.50
C VAL A 234 16.35 -15.34 14.54
N ILE A 235 17.00 -14.73 13.54
CA ILE A 235 18.46 -14.57 13.47
C ILE A 235 18.95 -13.72 14.65
N MET A 236 18.29 -12.59 14.91
CA MET A 236 18.64 -11.72 16.05
C MET A 236 18.53 -12.47 17.39
N LYS A 237 17.45 -13.23 17.59
CA LYS A 237 17.23 -14.03 18.82
C LYS A 237 18.20 -15.20 18.95
N ARG A 238 18.44 -15.94 17.86
CA ARG A 238 19.26 -17.16 17.88
C ARG A 238 20.74 -16.88 18.09
N PHE A 239 21.26 -15.83 17.46
CA PHE A 239 22.68 -15.48 17.51
C PHE A 239 23.00 -14.40 18.55
N ARG A 240 21.99 -13.90 19.29
CA ARG A 240 22.14 -12.81 20.28
C ARG A 240 22.97 -11.65 19.72
N ILE A 241 22.57 -11.18 18.55
CA ILE A 241 23.34 -10.21 17.79
C ILE A 241 23.30 -8.86 18.50
N ASN A 242 24.48 -8.29 18.76
CA ASN A 242 24.61 -6.97 19.36
C ASN A 242 24.27 -5.85 18.35
N ILE A 243 24.00 -4.62 18.79
CA ILE A 243 23.52 -3.52 17.92
C ILE A 243 24.42 -3.28 16.69
N LEU A 244 25.75 -3.31 16.86
CA LEU A 244 26.68 -3.22 15.73
C LEU A 244 26.60 -4.42 14.76
N GLY A 245 26.34 -5.61 15.27
CA GLY A 245 26.13 -6.79 14.45
C GLY A 245 24.84 -6.71 13.64
N ALA A 246 23.77 -6.15 14.24
CA ALA A 246 22.50 -5.95 13.56
C ALA A 246 22.64 -4.91 12.44
N ALA A 247 23.38 -3.82 12.67
CA ALA A 247 23.69 -2.83 11.65
C ALA A 247 24.45 -3.45 10.45
N LYS A 248 25.45 -4.30 10.71
CA LYS A 248 26.17 -5.03 9.64
C LYS A 248 25.25 -6.00 8.88
N LEU A 249 24.39 -6.72 9.60
CA LEU A 249 23.40 -7.62 9.02
C LEU A 249 22.36 -6.87 8.17
N LEU A 250 22.07 -5.60 8.47
CA LEU A 250 21.19 -4.75 7.66
C LEU A 250 21.89 -4.27 6.38
N LEU A 251 23.16 -3.86 6.48
CA LEU A 251 23.93 -3.33 5.35
C LEU A 251 24.14 -4.35 4.22
N GLY A 252 24.42 -5.61 4.56
CA GLY A 252 24.70 -6.66 3.58
C GLY A 252 23.54 -6.89 2.59
N PRO A 253 22.33 -7.28 3.05
CA PRO A 253 21.14 -7.44 2.22
C PRO A 253 20.73 -6.16 1.51
N SER A 254 20.91 -4.99 2.13
CA SER A 254 20.60 -3.70 1.49
C SER A 254 21.49 -3.45 0.27
N LEU A 255 22.79 -3.71 0.39
CA LEU A 255 23.74 -3.59 -0.72
C LEU A 255 23.45 -4.63 -1.80
N LEU A 256 23.18 -5.87 -1.43
CA LEU A 256 22.79 -6.92 -2.37
C LEU A 256 21.50 -6.55 -3.11
N GLY A 257 20.49 -6.07 -2.39
CA GLY A 257 19.23 -5.60 -2.96
C GLY A 257 19.44 -4.48 -3.96
N TYR A 258 20.27 -3.49 -3.62
CA TYR A 258 20.65 -2.42 -4.54
C TYR A 258 21.32 -2.95 -5.82
N LEU A 259 22.27 -3.89 -5.71
CA LEU A 259 22.93 -4.49 -6.87
C LEU A 259 21.95 -5.27 -7.77
N VAL A 260 20.99 -5.99 -7.17
CA VAL A 260 19.93 -6.70 -7.91
C VAL A 260 18.97 -5.72 -8.58
N LEU A 261 18.61 -4.61 -7.93
CA LEU A 261 17.81 -3.55 -8.54
C LEU A 261 18.56 -2.89 -9.71
N LEU A 262 19.87 -2.69 -9.59
CA LEU A 262 20.69 -2.14 -10.65
C LEU A 262 20.73 -3.06 -11.88
N SER A 263 20.76 -4.39 -11.68
CA SER A 263 20.76 -5.34 -12.80
C SER A 263 19.45 -5.34 -13.60
N LEU A 264 18.33 -4.92 -13.00
CA LEU A 264 17.06 -4.79 -13.73
C LEU A 264 17.12 -3.74 -14.85
N PHE A 265 17.99 -2.73 -14.75
CA PHE A 265 18.19 -1.77 -15.85
C PHE A 265 18.80 -2.42 -17.10
N ALA A 266 19.51 -3.53 -16.95
CA ALA A 266 20.02 -4.30 -18.08
C ALA A 266 18.93 -5.20 -18.71
N MET A 267 17.86 -5.51 -17.98
CA MET A 267 16.75 -6.33 -18.44
C MET A 267 15.68 -5.45 -19.12
N GLY A 268 15.92 -5.09 -20.38
CA GLY A 268 14.92 -4.39 -21.21
C GLY A 268 13.82 -5.32 -21.72
N CYS A 269 12.60 -4.79 -21.87
CA CYS A 269 11.52 -5.43 -22.62
C CYS A 269 11.22 -4.63 -23.89
N LYS A 270 10.66 -5.28 -24.91
CA LYS A 270 10.24 -4.60 -26.15
C LYS A 270 9.08 -3.65 -25.82
N ASN A 271 9.18 -2.39 -26.25
CA ASN A 271 8.10 -1.41 -26.05
C ASN A 271 6.83 -1.85 -26.78
N SER A 272 5.67 -1.48 -26.23
CA SER A 272 4.36 -1.68 -26.87
C SER A 272 4.32 -1.01 -28.25
N SER A 273 3.79 -1.71 -29.25
CA SER A 273 3.70 -1.26 -30.64
C SER A 273 2.52 -0.30 -30.83
N VAL A 274 2.81 0.99 -30.72
CA VAL A 274 1.86 2.09 -30.90
C VAL A 274 2.15 2.78 -32.24
N ALA A 275 1.16 2.78 -33.13
CA ALA A 275 1.26 3.38 -34.46
C ALA A 275 1.56 4.89 -34.35
N GLY A 276 2.59 5.35 -35.07
CA GLY A 276 3.06 6.73 -35.06
C GLY A 276 3.97 7.13 -33.89
N LEU A 277 4.14 6.26 -32.88
CA LEU A 277 5.00 6.53 -31.71
C LEU A 277 6.17 5.54 -31.58
N THR A 278 5.91 4.23 -31.66
CA THR A 278 6.95 3.20 -31.54
C THR A 278 7.12 2.35 -32.80
N VAL A 279 6.13 2.39 -33.70
CA VAL A 279 6.13 1.74 -35.02
C VAL A 279 5.38 2.63 -36.01
N SER A 280 5.68 2.52 -37.31
CA SER A 280 4.89 3.20 -38.35
C SER A 280 3.46 2.63 -38.39
N TYR A 281 2.54 3.36 -39.03
CA TYR A 281 1.18 2.87 -39.29
C TYR A 281 1.14 1.58 -40.14
N GLN A 282 2.22 1.26 -40.86
CA GLN A 282 2.38 0.02 -41.62
C GLN A 282 3.06 -1.10 -40.81
N GLY A 283 3.36 -0.88 -39.53
CA GLY A 283 3.96 -1.87 -38.63
C GLY A 283 5.48 -2.00 -38.73
N SER A 284 6.17 -1.11 -39.44
CA SER A 284 7.63 -1.10 -39.50
C SER A 284 8.23 -0.40 -38.26
N ALA A 285 9.30 -0.97 -37.70
CA ALA A 285 9.97 -0.45 -36.50
C ALA A 285 10.85 0.80 -36.74
N GLN A 286 10.85 1.33 -37.97
CA GLN A 286 11.63 2.51 -38.35
C GLN A 286 10.71 3.73 -38.25
N ILE A 287 10.77 4.43 -37.13
CA ILE A 287 10.12 5.73 -37.00
C ILE A 287 11.14 6.75 -37.51
N SER A 288 10.95 7.27 -38.72
CA SER A 288 11.52 8.56 -39.02
C SER A 288 10.79 9.56 -38.11
N TYR A 289 11.49 10.33 -37.27
CA TYR A 289 10.91 11.41 -36.45
C TYR A 289 10.18 12.50 -37.29
N GLN A 290 10.14 12.30 -38.61
CA GLN A 290 9.54 13.14 -39.63
C GLN A 290 8.35 12.48 -40.34
N GLU A 291 8.01 11.21 -40.03
CA GLU A 291 6.72 10.63 -40.41
C GLU A 291 5.68 11.08 -39.39
N ASN A 292 4.91 12.08 -39.82
CA ASN A 292 3.81 12.68 -39.09
C ASN A 292 2.93 11.60 -38.44
N GLU A 293 2.30 11.94 -37.30
CA GLU A 293 1.22 11.18 -36.64
C GLU A 293 -0.01 10.91 -37.56
N VAL A 294 0.11 11.29 -38.84
CA VAL A 294 -0.90 11.29 -39.88
C VAL A 294 -0.50 10.28 -40.97
N SER A 295 -1.29 9.23 -41.09
CA SER A 295 -1.33 8.23 -42.15
C SER A 295 -2.50 8.51 -43.12
N GLU A 296 -2.58 7.78 -44.23
CA GLU A 296 -3.74 7.82 -45.14
C GLU A 296 -5.06 7.57 -44.39
N CYS A 297 -5.01 6.76 -43.32
CA CYS A 297 -6.17 6.37 -42.52
C CYS A 297 -6.80 7.54 -41.73
N ASN A 298 -5.98 8.46 -41.20
CA ASN A 298 -6.43 9.56 -40.36
C ASN A 298 -6.22 10.95 -40.98
N VAL A 299 -5.68 11.05 -42.21
CA VAL A 299 -5.54 12.31 -42.97
C VAL A 299 -6.85 13.10 -43.06
N GLY A 300 -7.99 12.41 -43.14
CA GLY A 300 -9.32 13.02 -43.21
C GLY A 300 -9.97 13.31 -41.85
N CYS A 301 -9.31 12.95 -40.75
CA CYS A 301 -9.84 13.02 -39.40
C CYS A 301 -9.10 14.12 -38.61
N LYS A 302 -9.81 15.17 -38.19
CA LYS A 302 -9.24 16.22 -37.32
C LYS A 302 -9.17 15.71 -35.88
N CYS A 303 -8.24 14.81 -35.59
CA CYS A 303 -8.14 14.14 -34.30
C CYS A 303 -7.56 15.07 -33.22
N PRO A 304 -8.15 15.10 -32.01
CA PRO A 304 -7.59 15.82 -30.88
C PRO A 304 -6.31 15.13 -30.37
N GLN A 305 -5.22 15.90 -30.27
CA GLN A 305 -3.88 15.44 -29.87
C GLN A 305 -3.68 15.31 -28.36
N THR A 306 -4.65 15.76 -27.56
CA THR A 306 -4.54 15.83 -26.10
C THR A 306 -5.27 14.69 -25.38
N HIS A 307 -6.00 13.85 -26.11
CA HIS A 307 -6.87 12.84 -25.53
C HIS A 307 -6.40 11.42 -25.86
N TRP A 308 -5.64 10.84 -24.93
CA TRP A 308 -5.15 9.47 -25.02
C TRP A 308 -6.27 8.47 -24.65
N ASP A 309 -6.74 7.70 -25.63
CA ASP A 309 -7.76 6.65 -25.47
C ASP A 309 -7.42 5.46 -26.37
N PRO A 310 -6.40 4.67 -26.01
CA PRO A 310 -5.76 3.75 -26.93
C PRO A 310 -6.69 2.60 -27.34
N VAL A 311 -6.71 2.31 -28.64
CA VAL A 311 -7.49 1.20 -29.21
C VAL A 311 -6.59 0.20 -29.91
N CYS A 312 -6.90 -1.09 -29.80
CA CYS A 312 -6.20 -2.15 -30.51
C CYS A 312 -6.89 -2.43 -31.84
N GLY A 313 -6.15 -2.31 -32.94
CA GLY A 313 -6.62 -2.73 -34.27
C GLY A 313 -6.43 -4.23 -34.50
N GLU A 314 -7.19 -4.79 -35.44
CA GLU A 314 -7.06 -6.20 -35.85
C GLU A 314 -5.65 -6.60 -36.32
N ASN A 315 -4.86 -5.63 -36.80
CA ASN A 315 -3.46 -5.80 -37.20
C ASN A 315 -2.48 -5.96 -36.02
N GLY A 316 -2.96 -5.94 -34.78
CA GLY A 316 -2.13 -6.06 -33.58
C GLY A 316 -1.38 -4.79 -33.19
N LEU A 317 -1.68 -3.65 -33.84
CA LEU A 317 -1.14 -2.35 -33.49
C LEU A 317 -2.09 -1.61 -32.55
N THR A 318 -1.52 -0.90 -31.57
CA THR A 318 -2.27 0.04 -30.74
C THR A 318 -2.26 1.42 -31.40
N TYR A 319 -3.41 2.09 -31.46
CA TYR A 319 -3.55 3.45 -31.96
C TYR A 319 -3.77 4.40 -30.80
N TYR A 320 -3.31 5.66 -30.94
CA TYR A 320 -3.45 6.71 -29.93
C TYR A 320 -4.90 6.94 -29.49
N SER A 321 -5.82 6.92 -30.46
CA SER A 321 -7.26 6.88 -30.22
C SER A 321 -8.02 6.25 -31.38
N ALA A 322 -9.31 5.98 -31.20
CA ALA A 322 -10.19 5.52 -32.28
C ALA A 322 -10.14 6.44 -33.52
N CYS A 323 -9.96 7.75 -33.31
CA CYS A 323 -9.83 8.71 -34.41
C CYS A 323 -8.52 8.51 -35.20
N PHE A 324 -7.40 8.27 -34.49
CA PHE A 324 -6.11 7.95 -35.14
C PHE A 324 -6.16 6.59 -35.85
N ALA A 325 -7.03 5.68 -35.42
CA ALA A 325 -7.35 4.45 -36.15
C ALA A 325 -8.26 4.67 -37.38
N GLY A 326 -8.66 5.90 -37.71
CA GLY A 326 -9.52 6.23 -38.86
C GLY A 326 -11.02 6.12 -38.62
N CYS A 327 -11.46 5.82 -37.39
CA CYS A 327 -12.88 5.71 -37.08
C CYS A 327 -13.54 7.10 -37.02
N ARG A 328 -14.53 7.33 -37.88
CA ARG A 328 -15.32 8.58 -37.89
C ARG A 328 -16.44 8.61 -36.85
N VAL A 329 -16.85 7.44 -36.36
CA VAL A 329 -17.88 7.28 -35.33
C VAL A 329 -17.35 6.28 -34.31
N SER A 330 -17.08 6.73 -33.10
CA SER A 330 -16.79 5.86 -31.97
C SER A 330 -18.11 5.55 -31.27
N ASN A 331 -18.69 4.38 -31.54
CA ASN A 331 -19.63 3.80 -30.59
C ASN A 331 -18.76 3.25 -29.47
N GLY A 332 -18.67 3.96 -28.33
CA GLY A 332 -17.83 3.64 -27.15
C GLY A 332 -18.11 2.28 -26.50
N THR A 333 -18.01 1.23 -27.30
CA THR A 333 -18.42 -0.15 -27.04
C THR A 333 -17.23 -1.10 -27.06
N GLY A 334 -16.00 -0.57 -27.11
CA GLY A 334 -14.79 -1.40 -27.10
C GLY A 334 -14.71 -2.39 -28.27
N LYS A 335 -15.44 -2.15 -29.37
CA LYS A 335 -15.36 -3.02 -30.54
C LYS A 335 -13.99 -2.88 -31.17
N ARG A 336 -13.32 -4.03 -31.36
CA ARG A 336 -12.16 -4.15 -32.24
C ARG A 336 -12.52 -3.50 -33.58
N ALA A 337 -11.66 -2.58 -34.01
CA ALA A 337 -11.72 -1.98 -35.34
C ALA A 337 -10.82 -2.77 -36.29
#